data_AF-A0A7W9UJ77-F1
#
_entry.id   AF-A0A7W9UJ77-F1
#
_cell.length_a   1.000
_cell.length_b   1.000
_cell.length_c   1.000
_cell.angle_alpha   90.00
_cell.angle_beta   90.00
_cell.angle_gamma   90.00
#
_symmetry.space_group_name_H-M   'P 1'
#
loop_
_entity.id
_entity.type
_entity.pdbx_description
1 polymer ?
#
loop_
_entity_poly.entity_id
_entity_poly.type
_entity_poly.pdbx_seq_one_letter_code
_entity_poly.pdbx_strand_id
1 'polypeptide(L)'
;MSKLGEGRYETLLHIADLDRYPVLAFTSPWDCAAVELNRPSPRYLAMLAAGLVESHGWTPDDAMDYLTRLPGVEGFWEPDDLRDLIDAK
;
A
#
# COMPACT_ATOMS: atom_id res chain seq x y z
N MET A 1 -20.22 -1.48 -1.60
CA MET A 1 -19.44 -0.22 -1.62
C MET A 1 -20.40 0.94 -1.38
N SER A 2 -20.05 1.86 -0.49
CA SER A 2 -20.87 3.03 -0.16
C SER A 2 -19.99 4.28 -0.05
N LYS A 3 -20.50 5.44 -0.45
CA LYS A 3 -19.79 6.73 -0.35
C LYS A 3 -20.20 7.45 0.94
N LEU A 4 -19.23 7.89 1.73
CA LEU A 4 -19.38 8.57 3.01
C LEU A 4 -18.54 9.88 3.00
N GLY A 5 -19.19 10.99 2.67
CA GLY A 5 -18.56 12.31 2.59
C GLY A 5 -18.13 12.69 1.16
N GLU A 6 -17.37 13.78 1.07
CA GLU A 6 -16.89 14.39 -0.19
C GLU A 6 -15.35 14.43 -0.27
N GLY A 7 -14.68 13.61 0.55
CA GLY A 7 -13.22 13.59 0.69
C GLY A 7 -12.52 12.60 -0.22
N ARG A 8 -11.17 12.59 -0.18
CA ARG A 8 -10.35 11.70 -1.03
C ARG A 8 -10.44 10.20 -0.69
N TYR A 9 -11.00 9.84 0.47
CA TYR A 9 -11.15 8.46 0.95
C TYR A 9 -12.61 8.20 1.38
N GLU A 10 -13.54 8.78 0.64
CA GLU A 10 -14.98 8.68 0.90
C GLU A 10 -15.58 7.30 0.60
N THR A 11 -14.85 6.42 -0.08
CA THR A 11 -15.40 5.12 -0.51
C THR A 11 -15.15 4.05 0.56
N LEU A 12 -16.21 3.59 1.20
CA LEU A 12 -16.19 2.47 2.14
C LEU A 12 -16.37 1.14 1.42
N LEU A 13 -15.48 0.20 1.72
CA LEU A 13 -15.48 -1.17 1.26
C LEU A 13 -15.64 -2.13 2.45
N HIS A 14 -16.46 -3.16 2.27
CA HIS A 14 -16.44 -4.36 3.11
C HIS A 14 -15.54 -5.37 2.44
N ILE A 15 -14.43 -5.72 3.08
CA ILE A 15 -13.37 -6.54 2.47
C ILE A 15 -13.37 -7.97 2.97
N ALA A 16 -13.92 -8.22 4.17
CA ALA A 16 -14.05 -9.55 4.76
C ALA A 16 -14.97 -9.51 5.98
N ASP A 17 -15.34 -10.69 6.48
CA ASP A 17 -15.85 -10.87 7.85
C ASP A 17 -14.83 -11.68 8.65
N LEU A 18 -14.41 -11.17 9.81
CA LEU A 18 -13.49 -11.82 10.73
C LEU A 18 -14.23 -12.13 12.03
N ASP A 19 -14.42 -13.42 12.35
CA ASP A 19 -15.11 -13.88 13.56
C ASP A 19 -16.46 -13.20 13.82
N ARG A 20 -17.23 -12.98 12.74
CA ARG A 20 -18.53 -12.27 12.68
C ARG A 20 -18.47 -10.74 12.80
N TYR A 21 -17.27 -10.16 12.79
CA TYR A 21 -17.07 -8.72 12.71
C TYR A 21 -16.74 -8.30 11.27
N PRO A 22 -17.46 -7.31 10.69
CA PRO A 22 -17.14 -6.83 9.36
C PRO A 22 -15.80 -6.08 9.39
N VAL A 23 -14.91 -6.45 8.47
CA VAL A 23 -13.67 -5.72 8.21
C VAL A 23 -13.95 -4.72 7.10
N LEU A 24 -13.80 -3.44 7.45
CA LEU A 24 -14.08 -2.33 6.56
C LEU A 24 -12.78 -1.59 6.22
N ALA A 25 -12.66 -1.14 4.98
CA ALA A 25 -11.56 -0.31 4.51
C ALA A 25 -12.11 0.93 3.78
N PHE A 26 -11.31 1.99 3.75
CA PHE A 26 -11.61 3.19 2.99
C PHE A 26 -10.65 3.31 1.82
N THR A 27 -11.17 3.73 0.67
CA THR A 27 -10.37 4.01 -0.51
C THR A 27 -10.87 5.27 -1.21
N SER A 28 -10.05 5.73 -2.14
CA SER A 28 -10.44 6.72 -3.13
C SER A 28 -11.48 6.16 -4.10
N PRO A 29 -12.44 6.98 -4.60
CA PRO A 29 -13.37 6.56 -5.64
C PRO A 29 -12.71 6.43 -7.02
N TRP A 30 -11.48 6.92 -7.20
CA TRP A 30 -10.78 6.91 -8.48
C TRP A 30 -10.09 5.57 -8.74
N ASP A 31 -10.19 5.11 -9.97
CA ASP A 31 -9.40 3.99 -10.48
C ASP A 31 -7.92 4.39 -10.52
N CYS A 32 -7.05 3.57 -9.95
CA CYS A 32 -5.61 3.81 -9.92
C CYS A 32 -4.99 3.84 -11.33
N ALA A 33 -5.59 3.16 -12.31
CA ALA A 33 -5.17 3.18 -13.70
C ALA A 33 -5.61 4.46 -14.44
N ALA A 34 -6.54 5.23 -13.87
CA ALA A 34 -7.13 6.42 -14.49
C ALA A 34 -6.60 7.74 -13.90
N VAL A 35 -5.64 7.69 -12.98
CA VAL A 35 -5.06 8.88 -12.33
C VAL A 35 -3.54 8.91 -12.45
N GLU A 36 -2.98 10.12 -12.50
CA GLU A 36 -1.54 10.30 -12.40
C GLU A 36 -1.06 9.97 -10.98
N LEU A 37 -0.13 9.02 -10.88
CA LEU A 37 0.42 8.57 -9.60
C LEU A 37 1.59 9.47 -9.18
N ASN A 38 1.64 9.79 -7.89
CA ASN A 38 2.77 10.49 -7.31
C ASN A 38 3.76 9.49 -6.73
N ARG A 39 5.06 9.74 -6.90
CA ARG A 39 6.13 8.97 -6.26
C ARG A 39 5.92 8.95 -4.72
N PRO A 40 5.76 7.77 -4.09
CA PRO A 40 5.68 7.64 -2.65
C PRO A 40 6.96 8.13 -1.98
N SER A 41 6.83 8.80 -0.85
CA SER A 41 7.99 9.25 -0.08
C SER A 41 8.79 8.06 0.48
N PRO A 42 10.12 8.19 0.66
CA PRO A 42 10.94 7.14 1.25
C PRO A 42 10.36 6.63 2.59
N ARG A 43 10.10 7.54 3.54
CA ARG A 43 9.57 7.18 4.86
C ARG A 43 8.26 6.39 4.80
N TYR A 44 7.42 6.65 3.80
CA TYR A 44 6.17 5.93 3.62
C TYR A 44 6.40 4.50 3.15
N LEU A 45 7.28 4.29 2.18
CA LEU A 45 7.65 2.93 1.73
C LEU A 45 8.32 2.12 2.85
N ALA A 46 9.17 2.76 3.65
CA ALA A 46 9.86 2.08 4.76
C ALA A 46 8.86 1.60 5.82
N MET A 47 7.87 2.45 6.13
CA MET A 47 6.78 2.11 7.03
C MET A 47 5.92 0.95 6.47
N LEU A 48 5.59 0.96 5.17
CA LEU A 48 4.85 -0.14 4.55
C LEU A 48 5.64 -1.45 4.58
N ALA A 49 6.92 -1.45 4.19
CA ALA A 49 7.77 -2.63 4.21
C ALA A 49 7.90 -3.21 5.61
N ALA A 50 8.14 -2.37 6.61
CA ALA A 50 8.22 -2.79 8.01
C ALA A 50 6.91 -3.44 8.49
N GLY A 51 5.75 -2.83 8.18
CA GLY A 51 4.45 -3.36 8.55
C GLY A 51 4.11 -4.69 7.88
N LEU A 52 4.51 -4.85 6.60
CA LEU A 52 4.34 -6.11 5.85
C LEU A 52 5.14 -7.25 6.49
N VAL A 53 6.41 -7.00 6.81
CA VAL A 53 7.30 -7.97 7.50
C VAL A 53 6.73 -8.35 8.87
N GLU A 54 6.31 -7.35 9.67
CA GLU A 54 5.82 -7.56 11.03
C GLU A 54 4.47 -8.31 11.08
N SER A 55 3.56 -8.02 10.15
CA SER A 55 2.17 -8.49 10.22
C SER A 55 1.91 -9.78 9.44
N HIS A 56 2.69 -10.04 8.40
CA HIS A 56 2.46 -11.18 7.49
C HIS A 56 3.54 -12.26 7.54
N GLY A 57 4.55 -12.11 8.41
CA GLY A 57 5.68 -13.04 8.49
C GLY A 57 6.54 -13.03 7.22
N TRP A 58 6.46 -11.95 6.44
CA TRP A 58 7.21 -11.78 5.21
C TRP A 58 8.68 -11.51 5.50
N THR A 59 9.55 -11.99 4.63
CA THR A 59 10.95 -11.57 4.61
C THR A 59 11.08 -10.17 3.99
N PRO A 60 12.20 -9.46 4.22
CA PRO A 60 12.49 -8.22 3.48
C PRO A 60 12.44 -8.39 1.96
N ASP A 61 12.87 -9.55 1.45
CA ASP A 61 12.82 -9.88 0.02
C ASP A 61 11.37 -10.03 -0.48
N ASP A 62 10.48 -10.66 0.30
CA ASP A 62 9.05 -10.73 -0.05
C ASP A 62 8.40 -9.34 -0.13
N ALA A 63 8.74 -8.45 0.80
CA ALA A 63 8.27 -7.07 0.79
C ALA A 63 8.82 -6.29 -0.42
N MET A 64 10.09 -6.48 -0.77
CA MET A 64 10.72 -5.89 -1.95
C MET A 64 10.02 -6.34 -3.24
N ASP A 65 9.85 -7.66 -3.41
CA ASP A 65 9.19 -8.26 -4.57
C ASP A 65 7.74 -7.80 -4.70
N TYR A 66 7.03 -7.62 -3.58
CA TYR A 66 5.68 -7.08 -3.60
C TYR A 66 5.65 -5.62 -4.01
N LEU A 67 6.44 -4.77 -3.35
CA LEU A 67 6.41 -3.31 -3.56
C LEU A 67 6.86 -2.91 -4.97
N THR A 68 7.88 -3.57 -5.54
CA THR A 68 8.38 -3.29 -6.89
C THR A 68 7.34 -3.46 -8.00
N ARG A 69 6.33 -4.31 -7.78
CA ARG A 69 5.23 -4.56 -8.74
C ARG A 69 4.07 -3.57 -8.61
N LEU A 70 4.11 -2.67 -7.62
CA LEU A 70 3.02 -1.71 -7.42
C LEU A 70 3.18 -0.52 -8.36
N PRO A 71 2.10 -0.03 -9.00
CA PRO A 71 2.16 1.10 -9.93
C PRO A 71 2.76 2.40 -9.35
N GLY A 72 2.68 2.59 -8.03
CA GLY A 72 3.28 3.75 -7.37
C GLY A 72 4.80 3.63 -7.18
N VAL A 73 5.38 2.46 -7.40
CA VAL A 73 6.81 2.17 -7.24
C VAL A 73 7.43 1.92 -8.60
N GLU A 74 6.77 1.14 -9.46
CA GLU A 74 7.20 0.88 -10.83
C GLU A 74 7.44 2.19 -11.59
N GLY A 75 8.66 2.37 -12.10
CA GLY A 75 9.08 3.57 -12.83
C GLY A 75 9.32 4.83 -11.98
N PHE A 76 9.03 4.79 -10.68
CA PHE A 76 9.28 5.90 -9.75
C PHE A 76 10.46 5.66 -8.80
N TRP A 77 10.84 4.40 -8.61
CA TRP A 77 11.90 3.98 -7.71
C TRP A 77 12.84 3.02 -8.41
N GLU A 78 14.15 3.27 -8.27
CA GLU A 78 15.15 2.28 -8.64
C GLU A 78 15.13 1.13 -7.63
N PRO A 79 15.27 -0.13 -8.07
CA PRO A 79 15.24 -1.29 -7.17
C PRO A 79 16.29 -1.20 -6.05
N ASP A 80 17.48 -0.69 -6.34
CA ASP A 80 18.55 -0.58 -5.35
C ASP A 80 18.23 0.47 -4.27
N ASP A 81 17.67 1.63 -4.66
CA ASP A 81 17.22 2.66 -3.69
C ASP A 81 16.13 2.12 -2.76
N LEU A 82 15.22 1.30 -3.30
CA LEU A 82 14.16 0.67 -2.52
C LEU A 82 14.71 -0.42 -1.59
N ARG A 83 15.71 -1.19 -2.05
CA ARG A 83 16.40 -2.20 -1.27
C ARG A 83 17.10 -1.57 -0.06
N ASP A 84 17.89 -0.53 -0.29
CA ASP A 84 18.60 0.20 0.77
C ASP A 84 17.62 0.70 1.84
N LEU A 85 16.46 1.17 1.40
CA LEU A 85 15.42 1.67 2.29
C LEU A 85 14.75 0.58 3.13
N ILE A 86 14.54 -0.61 2.57
CA ILE A 86 13.97 -1.75 3.28
C ILE A 86 14.99 -2.31 4.29
N ASP A 87 16.27 -2.32 3.93
CA ASP A 87 17.36 -2.86 4.76
C ASP A 87 17.82 -1.89 5.86
N ALA A 88 17.59 -0.59 5.72
CA ALA A 88 18.04 0.47 6.64
C ALA A 88 17.33 0.50 8.01
N LYS A 89 16.91 -0.65 8.54
CA LYS A 89 16.31 -0.76 9.88
C LYS A 89 17.26 -0.32 11.00
#